data_AF-A0A4E9EUX0-F1
#
_entry.id   AF-A0A4E9EUX0-F1
#
_cell.length_a   1.000
_cell.length_b   1.000
_cell.length_c   1.000
_cell.angle_alpha   90.00
_cell.angle_beta   90.00
_cell.angle_gamma   90.00
#
_symmetry.space_group_name_H-M   'P 1'
#
loop_
_entity.id
_entity.type
_entity.pdbx_description
1 polymer ?
#
loop_
_entity_poly.entity_id
_entity_poly.type
_entity_poly.pdbx_seq_one_letter_code
_entity_poly.pdbx_strand_id
1 'polypeptide(L)'
;MDDNISATCCSSKVPSLKFISTRFIALLLFQTNVHWRKLGEVIQIIQRWLYKANLPALIKKQLQCGLRDVYREIERWNEKHAKLFDEDENDETSEILRQRVHRSSHLRLFYGSIIWKYNKYEISDQKTALAIIKKDCADWPQMQFQKKLSGHCLYDFWFALLNNTHAWSKMLNSDNLLPGQTLSLTFQFAVVHGYFELVSFIWNHITHPQREFIGLLQWRKVCFKAKDREVLHFLCEQLCAINAAGYFHSEYELSYIWQLYTVFHFMEDNIGFRQDGMYKLAFLLENICPRLRSAMLSMENFRFAKLQPHKHWKYAEILHK
;
A
#
# COMPACT_ATOMS: atom_id res chain seq x y z
N MET A 1 -26.58 11.57 -22.68
CA MET A 1 -27.53 12.31 -21.84
C MET A 1 -27.32 11.84 -20.42
N ASP A 2 -27.10 12.85 -19.58
CA ASP A 2 -27.11 12.89 -18.13
C ASP A 2 -25.86 12.42 -17.37
N ASP A 3 -24.96 13.41 -17.30
CA ASP A 3 -24.02 13.71 -16.24
C ASP A 3 -24.60 13.46 -14.84
N ASN A 4 -23.88 12.67 -14.05
CA ASN A 4 -23.87 12.79 -12.60
C ASN A 4 -22.46 12.56 -12.08
N ILE A 5 -21.57 13.49 -12.43
CA ILE A 5 -20.30 13.69 -11.73
C ILE A 5 -20.67 14.29 -10.38
N SER A 6 -20.88 13.41 -9.40
CA SER A 6 -20.96 13.80 -8.01
C SER A 6 -19.69 14.57 -7.66
N ALA A 7 -19.85 15.88 -7.44
CA ALA A 7 -18.82 16.77 -6.96
C ALA A 7 -18.39 16.34 -5.56
N THR A 8 -17.46 15.39 -5.50
CA THR A 8 -16.77 15.06 -4.26
C THR A 8 -15.86 16.23 -3.94
N CYS A 9 -16.22 16.94 -2.87
CA CYS A 9 -15.48 18.05 -2.29
C CYS A 9 -14.09 17.56 -1.83
N CYS A 10 -13.14 17.53 -2.76
CA CYS A 10 -11.72 17.49 -2.45
C CYS A 10 -11.17 18.88 -2.77
N SER A 11 -10.55 19.51 -1.77
CA SER A 11 -9.74 20.72 -1.94
C SER A 11 -8.64 20.47 -2.98
N SER A 12 -8.99 20.62 -4.26
CA SER A 12 -8.09 20.38 -5.38
C SER A 12 -7.46 21.71 -5.72
N LYS A 13 -6.39 22.05 -4.99
CA LYS A 13 -5.46 23.06 -5.49
C LYS A 13 -5.03 22.61 -6.88
N VAL A 14 -5.47 23.35 -7.90
CA VAL A 14 -5.01 23.17 -9.28
C VAL A 14 -3.48 23.12 -9.25
N PRO A 15 -2.85 22.03 -9.72
CA PRO A 15 -1.41 21.92 -9.65
C PRO A 15 -0.75 23.04 -10.45
N SER A 16 0.33 23.61 -9.92
CA SER A 16 1.06 24.65 -10.63
C SER A 16 1.55 24.15 -11.99
N LEU A 17 1.62 25.04 -12.99
CA LEU A 17 2.22 24.73 -14.29
C LEU A 17 3.64 24.16 -14.13
N LYS A 18 4.40 24.70 -13.17
CA LYS A 18 5.71 24.18 -12.78
C LYS A 18 5.66 22.69 -12.46
N PHE A 19 4.70 22.26 -11.63
CA PHE A 19 4.54 20.85 -11.27
C PHE A 19 4.16 20.00 -12.48
N ILE A 20 3.17 20.44 -13.27
CA ILE A 20 2.66 19.68 -14.43
C ILE A 20 3.78 19.46 -15.45
N SER A 21 4.52 20.52 -15.81
CA SER A 21 5.64 20.43 -16.76
C SER A 21 6.78 19.57 -16.23
N THR A 22 7.16 19.74 -14.95
CA THR A 22 8.20 18.89 -14.33
C THR A 22 7.82 17.42 -14.40
N ARG A 23 6.57 17.10 -14.04
CA ARG A 23 6.06 15.72 -14.03
C ARG A 23 6.03 15.14 -15.42
N PHE A 24 5.52 15.88 -16.40
CA PHE A 24 5.48 15.43 -17.78
C PHE A 24 6.89 15.06 -18.29
N ILE A 25 7.86 15.95 -18.10
CA ILE A 25 9.24 15.72 -18.55
C ILE A 25 9.88 14.55 -17.79
N ALA A 26 9.72 14.48 -16.47
CA ALA A 26 10.29 13.40 -15.66
C ALA A 26 9.74 12.02 -16.06
N LEU A 27 8.43 11.91 -16.27
CA LEU A 27 7.79 10.68 -16.71
C LEU A 27 8.22 10.29 -18.13
N LEU A 28 8.30 11.26 -19.04
CA LEU A 28 8.76 11.01 -20.40
C LEU A 28 10.20 10.50 -20.41
N LEU A 29 11.11 11.17 -19.68
CA LEU A 29 12.52 10.75 -19.56
C LEU A 29 12.64 9.35 -18.97
N PHE A 30 11.81 9.00 -17.98
CA PHE A 30 11.80 7.64 -17.44
C PHE A 30 11.33 6.63 -18.50
N GLN A 31 10.17 6.86 -19.10
CA GLN A 31 9.54 5.96 -20.07
C GLN A 31 10.42 5.71 -21.31
N THR A 32 11.15 6.70 -21.80
CA THR A 32 12.04 6.54 -22.96
C THR A 32 13.32 5.76 -22.64
N ASN A 33 13.69 5.62 -21.36
CA ASN A 33 14.97 5.00 -20.97
C ASN A 33 14.81 3.63 -20.31
N VAL A 34 13.57 3.21 -20.02
CA VAL A 34 13.31 2.08 -19.13
C VAL A 34 13.40 0.69 -19.79
N HIS A 35 13.46 0.63 -21.12
CA HIS A 35 13.44 -0.58 -21.96
C HIS A 35 14.13 -1.83 -21.38
N TRP A 36 13.40 -2.62 -20.57
CA TRP A 36 13.85 -3.85 -19.90
C TRP A 36 15.06 -3.68 -18.94
N ARG A 37 15.52 -2.45 -18.72
CA ARG A 37 16.73 -2.12 -17.94
C ARG A 37 16.48 -2.19 -16.45
N LYS A 38 17.55 -2.39 -15.68
CA LYS A 38 17.47 -2.25 -14.22
C LYS A 38 17.25 -0.79 -13.86
N LEU A 39 16.46 -0.52 -12.82
CA LEU A 39 16.16 0.86 -12.40
C LEU A 39 17.43 1.66 -12.13
N GLY A 40 18.43 1.06 -11.45
CA GLY A 40 19.71 1.73 -11.19
C GLY A 40 20.46 2.16 -12.47
N GLU A 41 20.38 1.39 -13.55
CA GLU A 41 20.98 1.75 -14.85
C GLU A 41 20.23 2.92 -15.49
N VAL A 42 18.89 2.89 -15.45
CA VAL A 42 18.04 3.99 -15.95
C VAL A 42 18.37 5.29 -15.23
N ILE A 43 18.47 5.24 -13.90
CA ILE A 43 18.84 6.38 -13.06
C ILE A 43 20.19 6.95 -13.49
N GLN A 44 21.21 6.10 -13.64
CA GLN A 44 22.55 6.53 -14.06
C GLN A 44 22.55 7.17 -15.44
N ILE A 45 21.83 6.60 -16.41
CA ILE A 45 21.76 7.15 -17.77
C ILE A 45 21.13 8.54 -17.77
N ILE A 46 19.98 8.69 -17.12
CA ILE A 46 19.26 9.97 -17.06
C ILE A 46 20.09 11.00 -16.29
N GLN A 47 20.75 10.62 -15.18
CA GLN A 47 21.62 11.52 -14.43
C GLN A 47 22.82 12.00 -15.25
N ARG A 48 23.49 11.09 -15.97
CA ARG A 48 24.61 11.45 -16.87
C ARG A 48 24.16 12.37 -17.98
N TRP A 49 23.00 12.11 -18.58
CA TRP A 49 22.41 12.98 -19.59
C TRP A 49 22.10 14.36 -19.03
N LEU A 50 21.43 14.45 -17.89
CA LEU A 50 21.04 15.71 -17.26
C LEU A 50 22.26 16.55 -16.83
N TYR A 51 23.34 15.89 -16.40
CA TYR A 51 24.60 16.55 -16.12
C TYR A 51 25.17 17.23 -17.37
N LYS A 52 25.22 16.51 -18.49
CA LYS A 52 25.76 16.98 -19.78
C LYS A 52 24.84 17.95 -20.53
N ALA A 53 23.54 17.93 -20.26
CA ALA A 53 22.57 18.78 -20.93
C ALA A 53 22.88 20.27 -20.68
N ASN A 54 22.81 21.09 -21.72
CA ASN A 54 22.99 22.55 -21.61
C ASN A 54 21.69 23.20 -21.10
N LEU A 55 21.38 22.98 -19.82
CA LEU A 55 20.19 23.50 -19.15
C LEU A 55 20.57 24.41 -17.98
N PRO A 56 19.79 25.46 -17.69
CA PRO A 56 19.98 26.27 -16.49
C PRO A 56 19.95 25.42 -15.21
N ALA A 57 20.81 25.75 -14.24
CA ALA A 57 20.95 24.99 -12.99
C ALA A 57 19.63 24.81 -12.24
N LEU A 58 18.78 25.84 -12.24
CA LEU A 58 17.46 25.80 -11.61
C LEU A 58 16.55 24.74 -12.26
N ILE A 59 16.59 24.63 -13.60
CA ILE A 59 15.82 23.64 -14.36
C ILE A 59 16.37 22.24 -14.10
N LYS A 60 17.70 22.06 -14.08
CA LYS A 60 18.33 20.78 -13.71
C LYS A 60 17.88 20.32 -12.33
N LYS A 61 17.92 21.20 -11.33
CA LYS A 61 17.48 20.90 -9.96
C LYS A 61 16.00 20.52 -9.91
N GLN A 62 15.14 21.25 -10.63
CA GLN A 62 13.72 20.95 -10.71
C GLN A 62 13.44 19.57 -11.34
N LEU A 63 14.11 19.24 -12.45
CA LEU A 63 13.99 17.93 -13.09
C LEU A 63 14.52 16.80 -12.19
N GLN A 64 15.62 17.03 -11.47
CA GLN A 64 16.13 16.07 -10.48
C GLN A 64 15.10 15.78 -9.38
N CYS A 65 14.36 16.79 -8.91
CA CYS A 65 13.28 16.58 -7.95
C CYS A 65 12.15 15.72 -8.53
N GLY A 66 11.67 16.05 -9.73
CA GLY A 66 10.61 15.25 -10.38
C GLY A 66 11.03 13.81 -10.66
N LEU A 67 12.24 13.61 -11.17
CA LEU A 67 12.81 12.27 -11.42
C LEU A 67 12.96 11.47 -10.13
N ARG A 68 13.36 12.12 -9.02
CA ARG A 68 13.43 11.48 -7.71
C ARG A 68 12.07 10.94 -7.27
N ASP A 69 11.00 11.71 -7.46
CA ASP A 69 9.65 11.26 -7.11
C ASP A 69 9.20 10.09 -7.99
N VAL A 70 9.54 10.10 -9.29
CA VAL A 70 9.32 8.95 -10.19
C VAL A 70 10.06 7.71 -9.72
N TYR A 71 11.37 7.83 -9.43
CA TYR A 71 12.19 6.69 -9.01
C TYR A 71 11.69 6.09 -7.70
N ARG A 72 11.36 6.95 -6.72
CA ARG A 72 10.80 6.51 -5.44
C ARG A 72 9.51 5.74 -5.62
N GLU A 73 8.62 6.19 -6.49
CA GLU A 73 7.36 5.48 -6.73
C GLU A 73 7.57 4.15 -7.47
N ILE A 74 8.54 4.08 -8.38
CA ILE A 74 8.92 2.82 -9.03
C ILE A 74 9.56 1.84 -8.04
N GLU A 75 10.42 2.32 -7.14
CA GLU A 75 10.97 1.51 -6.03
C GLU A 75 9.86 1.00 -5.13
N ARG A 76 8.92 1.86 -4.71
CA ARG A 76 7.73 1.47 -3.95
C ARG A 76 6.94 0.38 -4.68
N TRP A 77 6.69 0.56 -5.98
CA TRP A 77 5.94 -0.41 -6.79
C TRP A 77 6.68 -1.75 -6.90
N ASN A 78 8.00 -1.72 -7.12
CA ASN A 78 8.83 -2.91 -7.13
C ASN A 78 8.80 -3.64 -5.80
N GLU A 79 9.01 -2.96 -4.69
CA GLU A 79 8.99 -3.55 -3.35
C GLU A 79 7.61 -4.14 -3.03
N LYS A 80 6.54 -3.46 -3.45
CA LYS A 80 5.16 -3.90 -3.27
C LYS A 80 4.86 -5.19 -4.04
N HIS A 81 5.31 -5.27 -5.30
CA HIS A 81 5.03 -6.41 -6.18
C HIS A 81 6.08 -7.51 -6.07
N ALA A 82 7.28 -7.23 -5.52
CA ALA A 82 8.30 -8.24 -5.26
C ALA A 82 7.78 -9.33 -4.31
N LYS A 83 6.92 -8.94 -3.36
CA LYS A 83 6.25 -9.83 -2.41
C LYS A 83 5.33 -10.87 -3.06
N LEU A 84 4.99 -10.69 -4.33
CA LEU A 84 4.28 -11.70 -5.11
C LEU A 84 5.17 -12.89 -5.48
N PHE A 85 6.48 -12.73 -5.35
CA PHE A 85 7.50 -13.71 -5.72
C PHE A 85 8.33 -14.20 -4.54
N ASP A 86 7.86 -13.95 -3.31
CA ASP A 86 8.46 -14.55 -2.12
C ASP A 86 8.16 -16.06 -2.18
N GLU A 87 9.06 -16.80 -2.82
CA GLU A 87 9.14 -18.25 -2.75
C GLU A 87 9.89 -18.63 -1.48
N ASP A 88 9.19 -19.35 -0.62
CA ASP A 88 9.68 -20.35 0.32
C ASP A 88 11.01 -20.04 1.04
N GLU A 89 10.91 -19.38 2.20
CA GLU A 89 11.96 -19.41 3.24
C GLU A 89 12.30 -20.84 3.73
N ASN A 90 11.66 -21.88 3.20
CA ASN A 90 11.78 -23.26 3.65
C ASN A 90 12.58 -24.19 2.73
N ASP A 91 13.13 -23.74 1.59
CA ASP A 91 13.88 -24.64 0.70
C ASP A 91 15.41 -24.48 0.87
N GLU A 92 15.89 -24.92 2.04
CA GLU A 92 17.31 -25.02 2.41
C GLU A 92 18.17 -25.88 1.45
N THR A 93 17.58 -26.51 0.43
CA THR A 93 18.29 -27.43 -0.49
C THR A 93 18.73 -26.82 -1.82
N SER A 94 18.62 -25.50 -2.02
CA SER A 94 18.85 -24.92 -3.35
C SER A 94 20.07 -23.99 -3.48
N GLU A 95 21.22 -24.43 -2.98
CA GLU A 95 22.52 -23.80 -3.34
C GLU A 95 22.78 -23.78 -4.86
N ILE A 96 22.11 -24.64 -5.63
CA ILE A 96 22.20 -24.71 -7.10
C ILE A 96 21.34 -23.64 -7.81
N LEU A 97 20.37 -22.99 -7.14
CA LEU A 97 19.49 -21.99 -7.76
C LEU A 97 19.98 -20.54 -7.65
N ARG A 98 21.06 -20.27 -6.92
CA ARG A 98 21.62 -18.91 -6.70
C ARG A 98 22.12 -18.21 -7.98
N GLN A 99 22.19 -18.90 -9.12
CA GLN A 99 22.51 -18.30 -10.42
C GLN A 99 21.28 -17.81 -11.21
N ARG A 100 20.05 -18.11 -10.78
CA ARG A 100 18.86 -17.59 -11.45
C ARG A 100 18.55 -16.19 -10.93
N VAL A 101 18.41 -15.24 -11.86
CA VAL A 101 17.94 -13.88 -11.58
C VAL A 101 16.66 -13.96 -10.72
N HIS A 102 16.68 -13.32 -9.55
CA HIS A 102 15.56 -13.32 -8.60
C HIS A 102 14.25 -13.00 -9.32
N ARG A 103 13.18 -13.76 -9.07
CA ARG A 103 11.94 -13.67 -9.87
C ARG A 103 11.33 -12.27 -9.90
N SER A 104 11.44 -11.52 -8.80
CA SER A 104 11.03 -10.11 -8.73
C SER A 104 11.78 -9.20 -9.71
N SER A 105 12.96 -9.58 -10.19
CA SER A 105 13.68 -8.83 -11.22
C SER A 105 12.96 -8.79 -12.57
N HIS A 106 12.02 -9.71 -12.81
CA HIS A 106 11.15 -9.67 -13.99
C HIS A 106 10.12 -8.53 -13.91
N LEU A 107 9.92 -7.88 -12.76
CA LEU A 107 9.05 -6.71 -12.68
C LEU A 107 9.49 -5.57 -13.61
N ARG A 108 10.79 -5.48 -13.91
CA ARG A 108 11.33 -4.51 -14.88
C ARG A 108 10.79 -4.69 -16.29
N LEU A 109 10.28 -5.88 -16.60
CA LEU A 109 9.65 -6.18 -17.88
C LEU A 109 8.38 -5.35 -18.11
N PHE A 110 7.71 -4.96 -17.02
CA PHE A 110 6.42 -4.29 -17.07
C PHE A 110 6.48 -2.78 -16.90
N TYR A 111 7.67 -2.19 -16.73
CA TYR A 111 7.82 -0.75 -16.56
C TYR A 111 7.22 0.07 -17.71
N GLY A 112 7.26 -0.45 -18.94
CA GLY A 112 6.68 0.18 -20.11
C GLY A 112 5.14 0.19 -20.13
N SER A 113 4.50 -0.52 -19.20
CA SER A 113 3.04 -0.65 -19.08
C SER A 113 2.50 0.01 -17.80
N ILE A 114 3.36 0.69 -17.05
CA ILE A 114 2.98 1.45 -15.84
C ILE A 114 2.09 2.64 -16.22
N ILE A 115 0.93 2.70 -15.57
CA ILE A 115 -0.04 3.79 -15.70
C ILE A 115 -0.01 4.66 -14.45
N TRP A 116 0.25 5.95 -14.63
CA TRP A 116 0.35 6.94 -13.55
C TRP A 116 -1.00 7.60 -13.25
N LYS A 117 -1.32 7.84 -11.97
CA LYS A 117 -2.50 8.60 -11.55
C LYS A 117 -2.42 10.05 -12.04
N TYR A 118 -3.57 10.64 -12.37
CA TYR A 118 -3.65 12.01 -12.90
C TYR A 118 -3.07 13.02 -11.89
N ASN A 119 -2.17 13.90 -12.37
CA ASN A 119 -1.52 14.94 -11.57
C ASN A 119 -0.83 14.46 -10.28
N LYS A 120 -0.38 13.20 -10.22
CA LYS A 120 0.37 12.63 -9.09
C LYS A 120 1.56 11.80 -9.57
N TYR A 121 2.59 11.69 -8.73
CA TYR A 121 3.69 10.71 -8.89
C TYR A 121 3.32 9.41 -8.16
N GLU A 122 2.15 8.88 -8.48
CA GLU A 122 1.62 7.64 -7.91
C GLU A 122 1.21 6.73 -9.05
N ILE A 123 1.52 5.44 -8.94
CA ILE A 123 1.12 4.45 -9.93
C ILE A 123 -0.33 4.02 -9.63
N SER A 124 -1.13 3.88 -10.68
CA SER A 124 -2.44 3.25 -10.59
C SER A 124 -2.26 1.75 -10.77
N ASP A 125 -2.23 1.02 -9.66
CA ASP A 125 -1.95 -0.42 -9.67
C ASP A 125 -2.99 -1.20 -10.51
N GLN A 126 -4.27 -0.87 -10.37
CA GLN A 126 -5.35 -1.49 -11.16
C GLN A 126 -5.19 -1.24 -12.66
N LYS A 127 -4.99 0.02 -13.09
CA LYS A 127 -4.86 0.35 -14.51
C LYS A 127 -3.57 -0.22 -15.10
N THR A 128 -2.51 -0.27 -14.32
CA THR A 128 -1.23 -0.90 -14.70
C THR A 128 -1.41 -2.40 -14.90
N ALA A 129 -2.07 -3.11 -13.98
CA ALA A 129 -2.36 -4.53 -14.11
C ALA A 129 -3.19 -4.82 -15.37
N LEU A 130 -4.26 -4.06 -15.61
CA LEU A 130 -5.07 -4.18 -16.82
C LEU A 130 -4.25 -3.92 -18.11
N ALA A 131 -3.38 -2.92 -18.09
CA ALA A 131 -2.50 -2.61 -19.22
C ALA A 131 -1.52 -3.75 -19.50
N ILE A 132 -0.89 -4.31 -18.46
CA ILE A 132 0.02 -5.47 -18.57
C ILE A 132 -0.73 -6.66 -19.17
N ILE A 133 -1.91 -7.00 -18.63
CA ILE A 133 -2.73 -8.12 -19.13
C ILE A 133 -3.07 -7.93 -20.61
N LYS A 134 -3.51 -6.73 -20.99
CA LYS A 134 -3.94 -6.43 -22.35
C LYS A 134 -2.78 -6.35 -23.36
N LYS A 135 -1.62 -5.84 -22.96
CA LYS A 135 -0.51 -5.49 -23.86
C LYS A 135 0.62 -6.51 -23.84
N ASP A 136 1.02 -6.95 -22.66
CA ASP A 136 2.22 -7.77 -22.46
C ASP A 136 1.89 -9.24 -22.22
N CYS A 137 0.64 -9.57 -21.89
CA CYS A 137 0.17 -10.94 -21.66
C CYS A 137 -0.83 -11.45 -22.71
N ALA A 138 -1.10 -10.68 -23.77
CA ALA A 138 -1.95 -11.12 -24.88
C ALA A 138 -1.32 -12.27 -25.68
N ASP A 139 0.03 -12.28 -25.80
CA ASP A 139 0.79 -13.25 -26.61
C ASP A 139 1.70 -14.20 -25.79
N TRP A 140 1.82 -14.02 -24.46
CA TRP A 140 2.58 -14.92 -23.56
C TRP A 140 1.63 -15.91 -22.87
N PRO A 141 2.00 -17.19 -22.64
CA PRO A 141 1.04 -18.23 -22.30
C PRO A 141 0.43 -17.95 -20.94
N GLN A 142 -0.86 -17.56 -20.92
CA GLN A 142 -1.69 -17.50 -19.72
C GLN A 142 -1.51 -18.77 -18.86
N MET A 143 -1.25 -19.94 -19.46
CA MET A 143 -0.95 -21.20 -18.76
C MET A 143 0.42 -21.24 -18.03
N GLN A 144 1.49 -20.61 -18.52
CA GLN A 144 2.79 -20.63 -17.83
C GLN A 144 2.87 -19.57 -16.72
N PHE A 145 2.17 -18.45 -16.89
CA PHE A 145 2.02 -17.42 -15.87
C PHE A 145 1.06 -17.90 -14.77
N GLN A 146 -0.05 -18.54 -15.14
CA GLN A 146 -0.99 -19.18 -14.21
C GLN A 146 -0.36 -20.34 -13.44
N LYS A 147 0.41 -21.24 -14.08
CA LYS A 147 1.12 -22.33 -13.35
C LYS A 147 2.20 -21.85 -12.39
N LYS A 148 2.82 -20.69 -12.63
CA LYS A 148 3.87 -20.12 -11.76
C LYS A 148 3.32 -19.26 -10.62
N LEU A 149 2.07 -18.83 -10.71
CA LEU A 149 1.45 -17.88 -9.77
C LEU A 149 0.19 -18.45 -9.09
N SER A 150 -0.32 -19.59 -9.56
CA SER A 150 -1.36 -20.36 -8.88
C SER A 150 -0.90 -20.78 -7.49
N GLY A 151 -1.77 -20.65 -6.49
CA GLY A 151 -1.45 -20.86 -5.09
C GLY A 151 -1.14 -19.55 -4.33
N HIS A 152 -0.89 -18.46 -5.04
CA HIS A 152 -0.82 -17.13 -4.44
C HIS A 152 -2.21 -16.49 -4.42
N CYS A 153 -2.72 -16.14 -3.23
CA CYS A 153 -4.09 -15.67 -3.02
C CYS A 153 -4.53 -14.51 -3.93
N LEU A 154 -3.64 -13.56 -4.27
CA LEU A 154 -3.95 -12.47 -5.20
C LEU A 154 -4.24 -12.99 -6.62
N TYR A 155 -3.45 -13.93 -7.12
CA TYR A 155 -3.59 -14.45 -8.47
C TYR A 155 -4.71 -15.47 -8.55
N ASP A 156 -4.91 -16.31 -7.52
CA ASP A 156 -6.07 -17.18 -7.45
C ASP A 156 -7.38 -16.36 -7.48
N PHE A 157 -7.39 -15.19 -6.82
CA PHE A 157 -8.49 -14.23 -6.90
C PHE A 157 -8.67 -13.65 -8.31
N TRP A 158 -7.59 -13.18 -8.96
CA TRP A 158 -7.68 -12.64 -10.33
C TRP A 158 -8.05 -13.71 -11.35
N PHE A 159 -7.54 -14.94 -11.23
CA PHE A 159 -7.90 -16.05 -12.10
C PHE A 159 -9.37 -16.44 -11.91
N ALA A 160 -9.86 -16.49 -10.67
CA ALA A 160 -11.28 -16.68 -10.40
C ALA A 160 -12.13 -15.56 -11.03
N LEU A 161 -11.69 -14.31 -10.92
CA LEU A 161 -12.36 -13.15 -11.51
C LEU A 161 -12.43 -13.21 -13.04
N LEU A 162 -11.30 -13.54 -13.69
CA LEU A 162 -11.15 -13.51 -15.14
C LEU A 162 -11.75 -14.73 -15.83
N ASN A 163 -11.80 -15.88 -15.17
CA ASN A 163 -12.27 -17.14 -15.79
C ASN A 163 -13.79 -17.35 -15.70
N ASN A 164 -14.50 -16.73 -14.75
CA ASN A 164 -15.93 -17.02 -14.54
C ASN A 164 -16.71 -15.84 -13.98
N THR A 165 -17.48 -15.17 -14.84
CA THR A 165 -18.35 -14.03 -14.49
C THR A 165 -19.44 -14.39 -13.47
N HIS A 166 -19.91 -15.65 -13.42
CA HIS A 166 -20.93 -16.10 -12.46
C HIS A 166 -20.35 -16.51 -11.11
N ALA A 167 -19.11 -17.02 -11.06
CA ALA A 167 -18.44 -17.41 -9.81
C ALA A 167 -18.30 -16.24 -8.84
N TRP A 168 -18.27 -15.02 -9.38
CA TRP A 168 -18.09 -13.79 -8.62
C TRP A 168 -19.29 -13.43 -7.75
N SER A 169 -20.51 -13.56 -8.29
CA SER A 169 -21.75 -13.36 -7.54
C SER A 169 -21.81 -14.29 -6.31
N LYS A 170 -21.36 -15.53 -6.46
CA LYS A 170 -21.34 -16.52 -5.39
C LYS A 170 -20.22 -16.27 -4.36
N MET A 171 -19.08 -15.72 -4.78
CA MET A 171 -17.94 -15.46 -3.90
C MET A 171 -18.12 -14.19 -3.06
N LEU A 172 -18.79 -13.17 -3.61
CA LEU A 172 -18.96 -11.85 -2.98
C LEU A 172 -20.34 -11.63 -2.37
N ASN A 173 -21.38 -12.16 -3.00
CA ASN A 173 -22.75 -12.14 -2.49
C ASN A 173 -23.17 -13.53 -2.00
N SER A 174 -22.30 -14.21 -1.26
CA SER A 174 -22.76 -15.35 -0.48
C SER A 174 -23.60 -14.84 0.70
N ASP A 175 -24.79 -15.40 0.92
CA ASP A 175 -25.59 -15.18 2.15
C ASP A 175 -24.86 -15.60 3.44
N ASN A 176 -23.64 -16.15 3.32
CA ASN A 176 -22.78 -16.48 4.42
C ASN A 176 -22.29 -15.22 5.15
N LEU A 177 -22.39 -15.26 6.47
CA LEU A 177 -21.77 -14.27 7.38
C LEU A 177 -20.27 -14.10 7.15
N LEU A 178 -19.58 -15.15 6.71
CA LEU A 178 -18.13 -15.17 6.55
C LEU A 178 -17.73 -15.14 5.08
N PRO A 179 -16.73 -14.33 4.70
CA PRO A 179 -16.18 -14.35 3.35
C PRO A 179 -15.43 -15.67 3.10
N GLY A 180 -15.47 -16.15 1.85
CA GLY A 180 -14.71 -17.34 1.45
C GLY A 180 -13.20 -17.20 1.70
N GLN A 181 -12.49 -18.33 1.78
CA GLN A 181 -11.06 -18.35 2.12
C GLN A 181 -10.21 -17.55 1.13
N THR A 182 -10.42 -17.71 -0.18
CA THR A 182 -9.69 -16.94 -1.21
C THR A 182 -9.88 -15.45 -1.00
N LEU A 183 -11.13 -14.99 -0.85
CA LEU A 183 -11.45 -13.59 -0.63
C LEU A 183 -10.82 -13.04 0.66
N SER A 184 -10.84 -13.83 1.73
CA SER A 184 -10.24 -13.49 3.02
C SER A 184 -8.73 -13.30 2.93
N LEU A 185 -8.05 -14.25 2.27
CA LEU A 185 -6.60 -14.22 2.06
C LEU A 185 -6.19 -13.07 1.13
N THR A 186 -6.93 -12.84 0.05
CA THR A 186 -6.66 -11.74 -0.88
C THR A 186 -6.82 -10.39 -0.20
N PHE A 187 -7.90 -10.20 0.57
CA PHE A 187 -8.12 -8.96 1.31
C PHE A 187 -7.02 -8.74 2.36
N GLN A 188 -6.67 -9.78 3.12
CA GLN A 188 -5.54 -9.72 4.05
C GLN A 188 -4.24 -9.30 3.35
N PHE A 189 -3.91 -9.95 2.23
CA PHE A 189 -2.70 -9.64 1.46
C PHE A 189 -2.73 -8.19 0.95
N ALA A 190 -3.89 -7.76 0.43
CA ALA A 190 -4.10 -6.39 -0.06
C ALA A 190 -3.87 -5.36 1.06
N VAL A 191 -4.40 -5.64 2.25
CA VAL A 191 -4.25 -4.79 3.43
C VAL A 191 -2.80 -4.71 3.90
N VAL A 192 -2.12 -5.85 4.07
CA VAL A 192 -0.74 -5.92 4.57
C VAL A 192 0.26 -5.27 3.61
N HIS A 193 -0.05 -5.23 2.31
CA HIS A 193 0.86 -4.74 1.27
C HIS A 193 0.42 -3.43 0.61
N GLY A 194 -0.64 -2.78 1.09
CA GLY A 194 -1.05 -1.45 0.63
C GLY A 194 -1.73 -1.44 -0.74
N TYR A 195 -2.40 -2.51 -1.16
CA TYR A 195 -3.22 -2.54 -2.38
C TYR A 195 -4.57 -1.87 -2.14
N PHE A 196 -4.55 -0.55 -1.91
CA PHE A 196 -5.73 0.24 -1.55
C PHE A 196 -6.90 0.07 -2.53
N GLU A 197 -6.66 0.13 -3.85
CA GLU A 197 -7.72 -0.04 -4.84
C GLU A 197 -8.41 -1.41 -4.72
N LEU A 198 -7.65 -2.46 -4.40
CA LEU A 198 -8.19 -3.81 -4.19
C LEU A 198 -8.92 -3.92 -2.86
N VAL A 199 -8.42 -3.29 -1.80
CA VAL A 199 -9.11 -3.20 -0.50
C VAL A 199 -10.46 -2.52 -0.68
N SER A 200 -10.50 -1.34 -1.31
CA SER A 200 -11.75 -0.61 -1.57
C SER A 200 -12.69 -1.37 -2.50
N PHE A 201 -12.15 -2.02 -3.53
CA PHE A 201 -12.96 -2.85 -4.43
C PHE A 201 -13.62 -4.01 -3.70
N ILE A 202 -12.85 -4.83 -2.97
CA ILE A 202 -13.40 -5.94 -2.20
C ILE A 202 -14.42 -5.41 -1.19
N TRP A 203 -14.07 -4.37 -0.42
CA TRP A 203 -14.93 -3.77 0.60
C TRP A 203 -16.31 -3.40 0.04
N ASN A 204 -16.35 -2.75 -1.12
CA ASN A 204 -17.60 -2.27 -1.72
C ASN A 204 -18.48 -3.38 -2.30
N HIS A 205 -17.95 -4.59 -2.50
CA HIS A 205 -18.69 -5.70 -3.09
C HIS A 205 -19.02 -6.85 -2.13
N ILE A 206 -18.54 -6.81 -0.89
CA ILE A 206 -18.94 -7.75 0.17
C ILE A 206 -20.08 -7.19 1.02
N THR A 207 -20.81 -8.09 1.68
CA THR A 207 -21.96 -7.74 2.53
C THR A 207 -21.52 -7.05 3.83
N HIS A 208 -22.44 -6.33 4.48
CA HIS A 208 -22.14 -5.62 5.73
C HIS A 208 -21.59 -6.52 6.85
N PRO A 209 -22.15 -7.73 7.12
CA PRO A 209 -21.58 -8.65 8.10
C PRO A 209 -20.15 -9.10 7.75
N GLN A 210 -19.88 -9.34 6.47
CA GLN A 210 -18.55 -9.72 6.00
C GLN A 210 -17.54 -8.59 6.17
N ARG A 211 -17.94 -7.32 5.93
CA ARG A 211 -17.10 -6.13 6.16
C ARG A 211 -16.68 -6.01 7.61
N GLU A 212 -17.64 -6.16 8.53
CA GLU A 212 -17.36 -6.14 9.96
C GLU A 212 -16.38 -7.25 10.35
N PHE A 213 -16.68 -8.49 9.98
CA PHE A 213 -15.83 -9.63 10.30
C PHE A 213 -14.40 -9.50 9.75
N ILE A 214 -14.27 -9.28 8.44
CA ILE A 214 -12.96 -9.26 7.78
C ILE A 214 -12.18 -8.00 8.16
N GLY A 215 -12.86 -6.87 8.32
CA GLY A 215 -12.24 -5.61 8.69
C GLY A 215 -11.67 -5.67 10.11
N LEU A 216 -12.41 -6.20 11.09
CA LEU A 216 -11.90 -6.41 12.45
C LEU A 216 -10.70 -7.39 12.46
N LEU A 217 -10.82 -8.52 11.76
CA LEU A 217 -9.73 -9.50 11.67
C LEU A 217 -8.45 -8.89 11.09
N GLN A 218 -8.56 -8.02 10.08
CA GLN A 218 -7.42 -7.35 9.49
C GLN A 218 -6.96 -6.10 10.25
N TRP A 219 -7.81 -5.47 11.07
CA TRP A 219 -7.49 -4.27 11.84
C TRP A 219 -6.24 -4.47 12.70
N ARG A 220 -6.16 -5.62 13.38
CA ARG A 220 -4.96 -6.05 14.10
C ARG A 220 -3.72 -6.05 13.20
N LYS A 221 -3.79 -6.60 11.99
CA LYS A 221 -2.62 -6.66 11.09
C LYS A 221 -2.24 -5.28 10.56
N VAL A 222 -3.21 -4.40 10.34
CA VAL A 222 -2.99 -3.00 9.97
C VAL A 222 -2.24 -2.28 11.09
N CYS A 223 -2.70 -2.33 12.33
CA CYS A 223 -2.03 -1.63 13.44
C CYS A 223 -0.56 -2.07 13.64
N PHE A 224 -0.19 -3.28 13.23
CA PHE A 224 1.16 -3.84 13.38
C PHE A 224 2.05 -3.69 12.15
N LYS A 225 1.47 -3.85 10.96
CA LYS A 225 2.21 -3.94 9.70
C LYS A 225 1.92 -2.77 8.75
N ALA A 226 0.92 -1.93 9.01
CA ALA A 226 0.51 -0.89 8.09
C ALA A 226 1.63 0.13 7.90
N LYS A 227 2.23 0.07 6.71
CA LYS A 227 3.08 1.11 6.15
C LYS A 227 2.28 2.04 5.24
N ASP A 228 1.03 1.68 4.93
CA ASP A 228 0.19 2.36 3.95
C ASP A 228 -0.90 3.18 4.65
N ARG A 229 -0.80 4.51 4.50
CA ARG A 229 -1.70 5.47 5.13
C ARG A 229 -3.11 5.41 4.56
N GLU A 230 -3.25 5.13 3.26
CA GLU A 230 -4.56 5.11 2.59
C GLU A 230 -5.38 3.91 3.08
N VAL A 231 -4.76 2.74 3.17
CA VAL A 231 -5.40 1.53 3.71
C VAL A 231 -5.78 1.70 5.18
N LEU A 232 -4.87 2.22 6.01
CA LEU A 232 -5.14 2.46 7.43
C LEU A 232 -6.30 3.43 7.63
N HIS A 233 -6.27 4.57 6.94
CA HIS A 233 -7.30 5.59 7.05
C HIS A 233 -8.66 5.06 6.58
N PHE A 234 -8.70 4.41 5.42
CA PHE A 234 -9.92 3.82 4.88
C PHE A 234 -10.54 2.79 5.82
N LEU A 235 -9.76 1.81 6.28
CA LEU A 235 -10.30 0.78 7.17
C LEU A 235 -10.76 1.37 8.50
N CYS A 236 -10.03 2.34 9.05
CA CYS A 236 -10.41 3.01 10.29
C CYS A 236 -11.76 3.72 10.14
N GLU A 237 -11.94 4.53 9.09
CA GLU A 237 -13.20 5.24 8.84
C GLU A 237 -14.35 4.27 8.61
N GLN A 238 -14.13 3.24 7.79
CA GLN A 238 -15.18 2.29 7.44
C GLN A 238 -15.61 1.41 8.63
N LEU A 239 -14.66 0.95 9.46
CA LEU A 239 -14.98 0.18 10.66
C LEU A 239 -15.68 1.04 11.73
N CYS A 240 -15.25 2.30 11.89
CA CYS A 240 -15.92 3.25 12.77
C CYS A 240 -17.36 3.56 12.32
N ALA A 241 -17.64 3.52 11.01
CA ALA A 241 -18.98 3.71 10.48
C ALA A 241 -19.89 2.50 10.70
N ILE A 242 -19.35 1.28 10.55
CA ILE A 242 -20.09 0.00 10.73
C ILE A 242 -20.52 -0.19 12.18
N ASN A 243 -19.57 -0.07 13.11
CA ASN A 243 -19.84 -0.36 14.50
C ASN A 243 -18.97 0.52 15.39
N ALA A 244 -19.36 1.79 15.53
CA ALA A 244 -18.67 2.69 16.43
C ALA A 244 -18.56 2.07 17.83
N ALA A 245 -19.68 1.74 18.48
CA ALA A 245 -19.67 1.26 19.86
C ALA A 245 -18.83 -0.02 20.06
N GLY A 246 -18.96 -1.05 19.21
CA GLY A 246 -18.22 -2.31 19.32
C GLY A 246 -16.74 -2.20 18.96
N TYR A 247 -16.38 -1.34 18.00
CA TYR A 247 -14.99 -1.01 17.67
C TYR A 247 -14.29 -0.25 18.81
N PHE A 248 -15.05 0.57 19.55
CA PHE A 248 -14.58 1.32 20.72
C PHE A 248 -14.64 0.54 22.05
N HIS A 249 -15.46 -0.51 22.16
CA HIS A 249 -15.71 -1.25 23.40
C HIS A 249 -15.25 -2.70 23.40
N SER A 250 -14.72 -3.23 22.30
CA SER A 250 -13.92 -4.44 22.45
C SER A 250 -12.67 -4.05 23.25
N GLU A 251 -12.76 -4.22 24.57
CA GLU A 251 -11.63 -4.15 25.49
C GLU A 251 -10.47 -4.97 24.93
N TYR A 252 -10.75 -6.03 24.15
CA TYR A 252 -9.78 -6.84 23.42
C TYR A 252 -8.93 -6.10 22.36
N GLU A 253 -9.48 -5.24 21.48
CA GLU A 253 -8.66 -4.61 20.43
C GLU A 253 -7.83 -3.43 20.98
N LEU A 254 -8.40 -2.64 21.89
CA LEU A 254 -7.70 -1.54 22.55
C LEU A 254 -6.73 -2.05 23.62
N SER A 255 -7.05 -3.15 24.33
CA SER A 255 -6.11 -3.88 25.20
C SER A 255 -4.98 -4.51 24.40
N TYR A 256 -5.18 -4.92 23.15
CA TYR A 256 -4.12 -5.49 22.32
C TYR A 256 -3.17 -4.41 21.74
N ILE A 257 -3.71 -3.26 21.32
CA ILE A 257 -2.92 -2.06 20.98
C ILE A 257 -2.19 -1.52 22.23
N TRP A 258 -2.79 -1.68 23.41
CA TRP A 258 -2.14 -1.38 24.69
C TRP A 258 -1.11 -2.44 25.08
N GLN A 259 -1.33 -3.74 24.87
CA GLN A 259 -0.34 -4.79 25.10
C GLN A 259 0.90 -4.55 24.25
N LEU A 260 0.72 -4.05 23.02
CA LEU A 260 1.84 -3.53 22.25
C LEU A 260 2.54 -2.36 22.94
N TYR A 261 1.80 -1.32 23.32
CA TYR A 261 2.35 -0.18 24.04
C TYR A 261 3.12 -0.62 25.29
N THR A 262 2.56 -1.51 26.11
CA THR A 262 3.16 -2.02 27.34
C THR A 262 4.33 -2.95 27.07
N VAL A 263 4.26 -3.84 26.08
CA VAL A 263 5.39 -4.71 25.68
C VAL A 263 6.54 -3.88 25.09
N PHE A 264 6.26 -2.89 24.24
CA PHE A 264 7.28 -1.99 23.68
C PHE A 264 7.86 -1.03 24.71
N HIS A 265 7.09 -0.61 25.72
CA HIS A 265 7.49 0.41 26.69
C HIS A 265 8.07 -0.18 28.00
N PHE A 266 7.68 -1.40 28.37
CA PHE A 266 8.12 -2.08 29.61
C PHE A 266 8.98 -3.32 29.40
N MET A 267 9.05 -3.92 28.19
CA MET A 267 9.97 -5.03 27.93
C MET A 267 11.14 -4.63 27.01
N GLU A 268 12.32 -4.90 27.56
CA GLU A 268 13.68 -4.90 27.01
C GLU A 268 14.42 -3.56 26.85
N ASP A 269 15.64 -3.57 27.37
CA ASP A 269 16.68 -2.53 27.34
C ASP A 269 17.13 -2.09 25.93
N ASN A 270 16.47 -2.56 24.89
CA ASN A 270 16.83 -2.29 23.50
C ASN A 270 16.16 -1.00 22.99
N ILE A 271 16.97 0.06 22.90
CA ILE A 271 16.57 1.40 22.43
C ILE A 271 15.94 1.35 21.02
N GLY A 272 16.38 0.44 20.14
CA GLY A 272 15.86 0.33 18.77
C GLY A 272 14.39 -0.12 18.71
N PHE A 273 14.01 -1.04 19.59
CA PHE A 273 12.65 -1.60 19.66
C PHE A 273 11.65 -0.57 20.19
N ARG A 274 12.06 0.20 21.22
CA ARG A 274 11.30 1.35 21.74
C ARG A 274 11.04 2.40 20.66
N GLN A 275 12.06 2.75 19.89
CA GLN A 275 11.95 3.77 18.86
C GLN A 275 10.98 3.36 17.73
N ASP A 276 11.04 2.10 17.27
CA ASP A 276 10.13 1.56 16.26
C ASP A 276 8.67 1.52 16.74
N GLY A 277 8.44 1.08 17.99
CA GLY A 277 7.12 1.11 18.62
C GLY A 277 6.53 2.53 18.68
N MET A 278 7.35 3.52 19.03
CA MET A 278 6.94 4.93 19.04
C MET A 278 6.59 5.46 17.63
N TYR A 279 7.38 5.12 16.61
CA TYR A 279 7.07 5.53 15.24
C TYR A 279 5.75 4.93 14.75
N LYS A 280 5.47 3.66 15.08
CA LYS A 280 4.21 3.00 14.72
C LYS A 280 3.02 3.63 15.45
N LEU A 281 3.17 3.96 16.74
CA LEU A 281 2.12 4.64 17.49
C LEU A 281 1.84 6.05 16.94
N ALA A 282 2.88 6.83 16.64
CA ALA A 282 2.72 8.15 16.03
C ALA A 282 2.03 8.04 14.67
N PHE A 283 2.49 7.11 13.82
CA PHE A 283 1.86 6.84 12.53
C PHE A 283 0.38 6.45 12.67
N LEU A 284 0.05 5.59 13.64
CA LEU A 284 -1.33 5.21 13.92
C LEU A 284 -2.15 6.45 14.30
N LEU A 285 -1.72 7.19 15.33
CA LEU A 285 -2.43 8.38 15.81
C LEU A 285 -2.64 9.42 14.72
N GLU A 286 -1.66 9.65 13.84
CA GLU A 286 -1.75 10.60 12.73
C GLU A 286 -2.81 10.22 11.68
N ASN A 287 -3.06 8.92 11.46
CA ASN A 287 -3.80 8.43 10.31
C ASN A 287 -5.16 7.79 10.65
N ILE A 288 -5.45 7.52 11.93
CA ILE A 288 -6.78 7.08 12.40
C ILE A 288 -7.78 8.24 12.46
N CYS A 289 -9.07 7.90 12.46
CA CYS A 289 -10.16 8.87 12.53
C CYS A 289 -10.16 9.64 13.87
N PRO A 290 -10.69 10.88 13.92
CA PRO A 290 -10.70 11.70 15.13
C PRO A 290 -11.41 11.04 16.31
N ARG A 291 -12.44 10.23 16.05
CA ARG A 291 -13.18 9.50 17.07
C ARG A 291 -12.30 8.43 17.73
N LEU A 292 -11.59 7.63 16.93
CA LEU A 292 -10.62 6.64 17.41
C LEU A 292 -9.47 7.28 18.18
N ARG A 293 -8.93 8.36 17.64
CA ARG A 293 -7.89 9.14 18.31
C ARG A 293 -8.34 9.63 19.68
N SER A 294 -9.50 10.27 19.77
CA SER A 294 -10.02 10.82 21.03
C SER A 294 -10.27 9.72 22.07
N ALA A 295 -10.90 8.62 21.67
CA ALA A 295 -11.13 7.48 22.55
C ALA A 295 -9.83 6.89 23.09
N MET A 296 -8.83 6.65 22.21
CA MET A 296 -7.51 6.16 22.62
C MET A 296 -6.83 7.11 23.61
N LEU A 297 -6.85 8.42 23.36
CA LEU A 297 -6.22 9.42 24.22
C LEU A 297 -6.96 9.67 25.54
N SER A 298 -8.22 9.25 25.65
CA SER A 298 -9.04 9.40 26.86
C SER A 298 -8.82 8.30 27.91
N MET A 299 -8.25 7.16 27.49
CA MET A 299 -7.97 6.02 28.34
C MET A 299 -6.93 6.34 29.40
N GLU A 300 -7.12 5.85 30.63
CA GLU A 300 -6.25 6.12 31.78
C GLU A 300 -4.77 5.81 31.50
N ASN A 301 -4.52 4.77 30.72
CA ASN A 301 -3.18 4.33 30.36
C ASN A 301 -2.42 5.32 29.45
N PHE A 302 -3.13 6.08 28.60
CA PHE A 302 -2.53 7.14 27.77
C PHE A 302 -2.37 8.46 28.52
N ARG A 303 -3.03 8.64 29.68
CA ARG A 303 -2.81 9.79 30.57
C ARG A 303 -1.41 9.73 31.20
N PHE A 304 -0.87 8.55 31.49
CA PHE A 304 0.51 8.40 31.99
C PHE A 304 1.56 8.82 30.95
N ALA A 305 1.32 8.55 29.67
CA ALA A 305 2.16 8.99 28.56
C ALA A 305 2.20 10.53 28.42
N LYS A 306 1.10 11.22 28.77
CA LYS A 306 1.03 12.70 28.87
C LYS A 306 1.79 13.27 30.07
N LEU A 307 2.03 12.46 31.11
CA LEU A 307 2.57 12.91 32.40
C LEU A 307 4.10 12.70 32.54
N GLN A 308 4.75 12.01 31.59
CA GLN A 308 6.22 11.84 31.59
C GLN A 308 6.88 12.56 30.41
N PRO A 309 7.33 13.82 30.59
CA PRO A 309 8.07 14.53 29.55
C PRO A 309 9.52 14.02 29.53
N HIS A 310 9.78 12.90 28.87
CA HIS A 310 11.15 12.59 28.50
C HIS A 310 11.59 13.53 27.37
N LYS A 311 12.76 14.16 27.53
CA LYS A 311 13.37 15.20 26.67
C LYS A 311 13.55 14.85 25.17
N HIS A 312 13.06 13.70 24.71
CA HIS A 312 13.18 13.22 23.32
C HIS A 312 11.84 13.14 22.57
N TRP A 313 10.74 13.65 23.14
CA TRP A 313 9.41 13.55 22.53
C TRP A 313 9.18 14.61 21.46
N LYS A 314 9.62 14.34 20.23
CA LYS A 314 9.27 15.15 19.05
C LYS A 314 7.77 15.09 18.66
N TYR A 315 7.02 14.21 19.32
CA TYR A 315 5.59 13.93 19.08
C TYR A 315 4.66 14.32 20.25
N ALA A 316 5.19 15.01 21.29
CA ALA A 316 4.37 15.52 22.39
C ALA A 316 3.21 16.41 21.91
N GLU A 317 3.41 17.15 20.81
CA GLU A 317 2.37 17.96 20.18
C GLU A 317 1.15 17.15 19.68
N ILE A 318 1.31 15.88 19.31
CA ILE A 318 0.22 15.03 18.81
C ILE A 318 -0.66 14.53 19.95
N LEU A 319 -0.10 14.37 21.15
CA LEU A 319 -0.84 13.93 22.33
C LEU A 319 -1.55 15.10 23.05
N HIS A 320 -1.05 16.32 22.86
CA HIS A 320 -1.62 17.54 23.45
C HIS A 320 -2.62 18.28 22.54
N LYS A 321 -2.78 17.87 21.28
CA LYS A 321 -3.88 18.26 20.38
C LYS A 321 -4.97 17.21 20.41
#